data_AF-A0A5K3EU95-F1
#
_entry.id   AF-A0A5K3EU95-F1
#
_cell.length_a   1.000
_cell.length_b   1.000
_cell.length_c   1.000
_cell.angle_alpha   90.00
_cell.angle_beta   90.00
_cell.angle_gamma   90.00
#
_symmetry.space_group_name_H-M   'P 1'
#
loop_
_entity.id
_entity.type
_entity.pdbx_description
1 polymer ?
#
loop_
_entity_poly.entity_id
_entity_poly.type
_entity_poly.pdbx_seq_one_letter_code
_entity_poly.pdbx_strand_id
1 'polypeptide(L)'
;MIGGIGACVSLFIAAIAPNVTVWAIAIGGGVGFSFSCVYFNIFSVIGRCFREKLGLANGLSVAGVSVGQMAFPSLVTLFLQRYGVRAGTVVMAAFSLHLCITAALMPRHVVDAESEEDIVVSSSSISRRIEEPSSSLLPSPLGGSANDLDEKELDPMLQQRETPLTVYSSSSKIMQHQERLATALLVIFVIGKVFADNGDVGISFIAPPYGSQIGFSAHTTNMAIAVAGIVDLLSRLFFGWLTDRPMCRGRRGTFLAFTWLVEGAVA
;
A
#
# COMPACT_ATOMS: atom_id res chain seq x y z
N MET A 1 -4.05 8.02 16.94
CA MET A 1 -4.32 9.13 17.89
C MET A 1 -3.52 10.39 17.54
N ILE A 2 -2.20 10.32 17.38
CA ILE A 2 -1.34 11.48 17.06
C ILE A 2 -1.85 12.29 15.86
N GLY A 3 -2.19 11.64 14.74
CA GLY A 3 -2.73 12.33 13.57
C GLY A 3 -4.09 13.01 13.80
N GLY A 4 -4.97 12.44 14.63
CA GLY A 4 -6.25 13.07 14.97
C GLY A 4 -6.07 14.32 15.84
N ILE A 5 -5.20 14.23 16.86
CA ILE A 5 -4.85 15.38 17.72
C ILE A 5 -4.14 16.46 16.89
N GLY A 6 -3.20 16.07 16.03
CA GLY A 6 -2.48 16.96 15.14
C GLY A 6 -3.41 17.73 14.20
N ALA A 7 -4.41 17.05 13.62
CA ALA A 7 -5.41 17.68 12.76
C ALA A 7 -6.28 18.68 13.55
N CYS A 8 -6.70 18.32 14.77
CA CYS A 8 -7.46 19.22 15.64
C CYS A 8 -6.67 20.49 15.99
N VAL A 9 -5.41 20.34 16.43
CA VAL A 9 -4.54 21.48 16.77
C VAL A 9 -4.31 22.36 15.54
N SER A 10 -4.06 21.75 14.39
CA SER A 10 -3.80 22.48 13.14
C SER A 10 -5.03 23.27 12.68
N LEU A 11 -6.24 22.69 12.76
CA LEU A 11 -7.49 23.41 12.45
C LEU A 11 -7.81 24.50 13.48
N PHE A 12 -7.46 24.31 14.74
CA PHE A 12 -7.62 25.33 15.78
C PHE A 12 -6.69 26.53 15.53
N ILE A 13 -5.42 26.27 15.19
CA ILE A 13 -4.46 27.32 14.78
C ILE A 13 -4.98 28.06 13.54
N ALA A 14 -5.54 27.34 12.56
CA ALA A 14 -6.15 27.95 11.38
C ALA A 14 -7.34 28.85 11.74
N ALA A 15 -8.16 28.50 12.74
CA ALA A 15 -9.32 29.29 13.16
C ALA A 15 -8.94 30.66 13.75
N ILE A 16 -7.82 30.73 14.48
CA ILE A 16 -7.32 31.97 15.10
C ILE A 16 -6.29 32.70 14.24
N ALA A 17 -6.01 32.21 13.02
CA ALA A 17 -4.95 32.75 12.17
C ALA A 17 -5.20 34.24 11.82
N PRO A 18 -4.24 35.14 12.10
CA PRO A 18 -4.37 36.56 11.80
C PRO A 18 -4.09 36.89 10.32
N ASN A 19 -3.38 36.02 9.60
CA ASN A 19 -2.97 36.18 8.22
C ASN A 19 -3.20 34.90 7.40
N VAL A 20 -3.37 35.07 6.09
CA VAL A 20 -3.63 33.96 5.16
C VAL A 20 -2.44 32.99 5.10
N THR A 21 -1.22 33.47 5.28
CA THR A 21 -0.01 32.63 5.29
C THR A 21 -0.01 31.63 6.45
N VAL A 22 -0.31 32.05 7.69
CA VAL A 22 -0.39 31.12 8.83
C VAL A 22 -1.56 30.16 8.65
N TRP A 23 -2.69 30.63 8.13
CA TRP A 23 -3.82 29.77 7.79
C TRP A 23 -3.44 28.69 6.76
N ALA A 24 -2.72 29.07 5.71
CA ALA A 24 -2.29 28.16 4.65
C ALA A 24 -1.25 27.13 5.16
N ILE A 25 -0.32 27.55 6.02
CA ILE A 25 0.66 26.63 6.64
C ILE A 25 -0.05 25.66 7.60
N ALA A 26 -0.98 26.14 8.40
CA ALA A 26 -1.71 25.33 9.37
C ALA A 26 -2.59 24.27 8.67
N ILE A 27 -3.32 24.65 7.62
CA ILE A 27 -4.15 23.70 6.85
C ILE A 27 -3.27 22.85 5.93
N GLY A 28 -2.45 23.44 5.09
CA GLY A 28 -1.66 22.69 4.11
C GLY A 28 -0.63 21.78 4.78
N GLY A 29 0.25 22.35 5.60
CA GLY A 29 1.30 21.60 6.29
C GLY A 29 0.78 20.79 7.47
N GLY A 30 0.04 21.43 8.38
CA GLY A 30 -0.40 20.81 9.63
C GLY A 30 -1.45 19.71 9.44
N VAL A 31 -2.57 20.04 8.78
CA VAL A 31 -3.63 19.05 8.50
C VAL A 31 -3.15 18.00 7.50
N GLY A 32 -2.35 18.39 6.49
CA GLY A 32 -1.74 17.46 5.54
C GLY A 32 -0.88 16.40 6.21
N PHE A 33 0.10 16.80 7.03
CA PHE A 33 0.95 15.85 7.78
C PHE A 33 0.12 14.94 8.69
N SER A 34 -0.87 15.51 9.36
CA SER A 34 -1.76 14.79 10.27
C SER A 34 -2.56 13.69 9.55
N PHE A 35 -3.15 14.00 8.39
CA PHE A 35 -3.86 13.01 7.59
C PHE A 35 -2.93 11.98 6.96
N SER A 36 -1.72 12.34 6.54
CA SER A 36 -0.71 11.37 6.06
C SER A 36 -0.41 10.32 7.13
N CYS A 37 -0.23 10.73 8.39
CA CYS A 37 -0.06 9.79 9.49
C CYS A 37 -1.29 8.89 9.68
N VAL A 38 -2.51 9.43 9.60
CA VAL A 38 -3.74 8.63 9.73
C VAL A 38 -3.85 7.60 8.61
N TYR A 39 -3.68 8.02 7.35
CA TYR A 39 -3.74 7.14 6.18
C TYR A 39 -2.71 6.01 6.25
N PHE A 40 -1.45 6.34 6.57
CA PHE A 40 -0.39 5.35 6.68
C PHE A 40 -0.71 4.27 7.72
N ASN A 41 -1.21 4.67 8.89
CA ASN A 41 -1.56 3.72 9.95
C ASN A 41 -2.72 2.80 9.53
N ILE A 42 -3.75 3.34 8.87
CA ILE A 42 -4.90 2.56 8.41
C ILE A 42 -4.45 1.46 7.45
N PHE A 43 -3.65 1.80 6.43
CA PHE A 43 -3.16 0.81 5.47
C PHE A 43 -2.22 -0.23 6.09
N SER A 44 -1.37 0.19 7.05
CA SER A 44 -0.49 -0.73 7.77
C SER A 44 -1.27 -1.79 8.55
N VAL A 45 -2.38 -1.41 9.20
CA VAL A 45 -3.23 -2.35 9.95
C VAL A 45 -3.99 -3.27 8.99
N ILE A 46 -4.60 -2.74 7.93
CA ILE A 46 -5.36 -3.56 6.96
C ILE A 46 -4.46 -4.62 6.31
N GLY A 47 -3.23 -4.25 5.94
CA GLY A 47 -2.26 -5.16 5.34
C GLY A 47 -1.86 -6.33 6.24
N ARG A 48 -2.01 -6.19 7.57
CA ARG A 48 -1.75 -7.24 8.56
C ARG A 48 -3.01 -8.05 8.88
N CYS A 49 -4.16 -7.39 9.01
CA CYS A 49 -5.42 -8.05 9.43
C CYS A 49 -6.06 -8.92 8.35
N PHE A 50 -5.91 -8.56 7.07
CA PHE A 50 -6.53 -9.27 5.96
C PHE A 50 -5.43 -9.76 5.02
N ARG A 51 -5.43 -11.04 4.65
CA ARG A 51 -4.54 -11.58 3.58
C ARG A 51 -5.33 -12.05 2.37
N GLU A 52 -6.47 -12.69 2.61
CA GLU A 52 -7.29 -13.29 1.55
C GLU A 52 -8.20 -12.27 0.86
N LYS A 53 -8.81 -11.36 1.63
CA LYS A 53 -9.77 -10.35 1.17
C LYS A 53 -9.20 -8.93 1.26
N LEU A 54 -7.94 -8.77 0.84
CA LEU A 54 -7.18 -7.52 0.93
C LEU A 54 -7.76 -6.41 0.05
N GLY A 55 -8.18 -6.75 -1.18
CA GLY A 55 -8.74 -5.79 -2.13
C GLY A 55 -10.03 -5.17 -1.61
N LEU A 56 -10.95 -6.00 -1.10
CA LEU A 56 -12.22 -5.56 -0.54
C LEU A 56 -12.02 -4.80 0.78
N ALA A 57 -11.09 -5.23 1.64
CA ALA A 57 -10.78 -4.53 2.88
C ALA A 57 -10.21 -3.12 2.60
N ASN A 58 -9.30 -2.99 1.64
CA ASN A 58 -8.80 -1.69 1.19
C ASN A 58 -9.91 -0.84 0.56
N GLY A 59 -10.71 -1.44 -0.33
CA GLY A 59 -11.84 -0.76 -0.97
C GLY A 59 -12.86 -0.22 0.03
N LEU A 60 -13.22 -1.00 1.04
CA LEU A 60 -14.14 -0.60 2.11
C LEU A 60 -13.53 0.48 3.02
N SER A 61 -12.24 0.39 3.32
CA SER A 61 -11.56 1.37 4.16
C SER A 61 -11.48 2.74 3.49
N VAL A 62 -11.31 2.77 2.16
CA VAL A 62 -11.22 3.99 1.36
C VAL A 62 -12.61 4.47 0.90
N ALA A 63 -13.63 3.61 0.87
CA ALA A 63 -15.02 3.97 0.54
C ALA A 63 -15.58 5.12 1.41
N GLY A 64 -15.12 5.27 2.65
CA GLY A 64 -15.51 6.39 3.51
C GLY A 64 -15.16 7.77 2.95
N VAL A 65 -14.10 7.86 2.13
CA VAL A 65 -13.69 9.11 1.47
C VAL A 65 -14.74 9.54 0.45
N SER A 66 -15.32 8.60 -0.32
CA SER A 66 -16.36 8.87 -1.30
C SER A 66 -17.62 9.42 -0.63
N VAL A 67 -18.02 8.82 0.50
CA VAL A 67 -19.14 9.31 1.32
C VAL A 67 -18.86 10.72 1.84
N GLY A 68 -17.63 10.97 2.28
CA GLY A 68 -17.17 12.31 2.66
C GLY A 68 -17.29 13.31 1.51
N GLN A 69 -16.81 12.97 0.32
CA GLN A 69 -16.89 13.85 -0.85
C GLN A 69 -18.33 14.22 -1.23
N MET A 70 -19.30 13.34 -0.98
CA MET A 70 -20.72 13.61 -1.26
C MET A 70 -21.37 14.54 -0.23
N ALA A 71 -21.15 14.31 1.07
CA ALA A 71 -21.87 15.02 2.13
C ALA A 71 -21.13 16.24 2.68
N PHE A 72 -19.80 16.17 2.73
CA PHE A 72 -18.96 17.14 3.43
C PHE A 72 -18.95 18.53 2.79
N PRO A 73 -18.96 18.71 1.45
CA PRO A 73 -19.04 20.03 0.85
C PRO A 73 -20.29 20.79 1.30
N SER A 74 -21.46 20.15 1.28
CA SER A 74 -22.72 20.76 1.72
C SER A 74 -22.71 21.11 3.22
N LEU A 75 -22.18 20.22 4.06
CA LEU A 75 -22.02 20.47 5.50
C LEU A 75 -21.10 21.66 5.78
N VAL A 76 -19.95 21.72 5.09
CA VAL A 76 -18.98 22.81 5.23
C VAL A 76 -19.58 24.13 4.76
N THR A 77 -20.25 24.17 3.60
CA THR A 77 -20.93 25.39 3.13
C THR A 77 -21.98 25.87 4.13
N LEU A 78 -22.76 24.96 4.72
CA LEU A 78 -23.77 25.31 5.73
C LEU A 78 -23.13 25.93 6.97
N PHE A 79 -22.04 25.34 7.48
CA PHE A 79 -21.32 25.90 8.64
C PHE A 79 -20.69 27.25 8.33
N LEU A 80 -20.10 27.40 7.14
CA LEU A 80 -19.50 28.65 6.69
C LEU A 80 -20.54 29.77 6.54
N GLN A 81 -21.73 29.46 6.01
CA GLN A 81 -22.80 30.44 5.84
C GLN A 81 -23.46 30.85 7.17
N ARG A 82 -23.59 29.92 8.12
CA ARG A 82 -24.27 30.19 9.41
C ARG A 82 -23.34 30.77 10.49
N TYR A 83 -22.12 30.27 10.58
CA TYR A 83 -21.18 30.59 11.68
C TYR A 83 -19.93 31.35 11.20
N GLY A 84 -19.75 31.51 9.89
CA GLY A 84 -18.56 32.13 9.32
C GLY A 84 -17.34 31.21 9.30
N VAL A 85 -16.27 31.66 8.65
CA VAL A 85 -15.05 30.86 8.41
C VAL A 85 -14.35 30.42 9.69
N ARG A 86 -14.22 31.30 10.69
CA ARG A 86 -13.47 31.00 11.92
C ARG A 86 -14.18 30.01 12.84
N ALA A 87 -15.47 30.22 13.09
CA ALA A 87 -16.24 29.28 13.92
C ALA A 87 -16.50 27.97 13.17
N GLY A 88 -16.71 28.03 11.85
CA GLY A 88 -16.81 26.85 10.99
C GLY A 88 -15.57 25.96 11.09
N THR A 89 -14.35 26.51 11.00
CA THR A 89 -13.12 25.71 11.14
C THR A 89 -12.94 25.10 12.52
N VAL A 90 -13.41 25.74 13.60
CA VAL A 90 -13.44 25.14 14.95
C VAL A 90 -14.38 23.94 15.01
N VAL A 91 -15.56 24.02 14.39
CA VAL A 91 -16.48 22.87 14.29
C VAL A 91 -15.81 21.72 13.53
N MET A 92 -15.07 22.01 12.47
CA MET A 92 -14.30 20.98 11.74
C MET A 92 -13.18 20.37 12.61
N ALA A 93 -12.56 21.14 13.50
CA ALA A 93 -11.59 20.62 14.47
C ALA A 93 -12.24 19.65 15.48
N ALA A 94 -13.45 19.96 15.93
CA ALA A 94 -14.22 19.04 16.78
C ALA A 94 -14.59 17.74 16.03
N PHE A 95 -14.93 17.83 14.75
CA PHE A 95 -15.18 16.66 13.93
C PHE A 95 -13.91 15.79 13.78
N SER A 96 -12.73 16.39 13.58
CA SER A 96 -11.48 15.64 13.44
C SER A 96 -11.05 14.91 14.71
N LEU A 97 -11.50 15.32 15.90
CA LEU A 97 -11.28 14.57 17.15
C LEU A 97 -11.94 13.19 17.14
N HIS A 98 -12.97 12.95 16.34
CA HIS A 98 -13.59 11.62 16.20
C HIS A 98 -12.59 10.59 15.62
N LEU A 99 -11.55 11.05 14.92
CA LEU A 99 -10.44 10.19 14.47
C LEU A 99 -9.66 9.58 15.64
N CYS A 100 -9.69 10.20 16.82
CA CYS A 100 -9.07 9.63 18.01
C CYS A 100 -9.88 8.44 18.54
N ILE A 101 -11.21 8.53 18.46
CA ILE A 101 -12.12 7.44 18.83
C ILE A 101 -11.90 6.26 17.88
N THR A 102 -11.91 6.50 16.56
CA THR A 102 -11.67 5.43 15.58
C THR A 102 -10.29 4.80 15.73
N ALA A 103 -9.25 5.60 16.02
CA ALA A 103 -7.91 5.09 16.31
C ALA A 103 -7.85 4.26 17.61
N ALA A 104 -8.68 4.56 18.62
CA ALA A 104 -8.74 3.79 19.85
C ALA A 104 -9.44 2.43 19.64
N LEU A 105 -10.39 2.36 18.69
CA LEU A 105 -11.09 1.12 18.31
C LEU A 105 -10.27 0.19 17.42
N MET A 106 -9.16 0.66 16.82
CA MET A 106 -8.34 -0.21 15.96
C MET A 106 -7.73 -1.37 16.77
N PRO A 107 -7.69 -2.60 16.21
CA PRO A 107 -7.12 -3.76 16.89
C PRO A 107 -5.65 -3.51 17.28
N ARG A 108 -5.34 -3.64 18.57
CA ARG A 108 -3.97 -3.45 19.11
C ARG A 108 -3.09 -4.69 18.99
N HIS A 109 -3.70 -5.87 18.90
CA HIS A 109 -3.02 -7.13 18.68
C HIS A 109 -3.57 -7.74 17.39
N VAL A 110 -2.73 -7.73 16.36
CA VAL A 110 -2.92 -8.60 15.20
C VAL A 110 -2.06 -9.81 15.52
N VAL A 111 -2.68 -10.94 15.85
CA VAL A 111 -1.96 -12.21 15.93
C VAL A 111 -1.53 -12.50 14.51
N ASP A 112 -0.22 -12.41 14.26
CA ASP A 112 0.34 -12.93 13.03
C ASP A 112 -0.05 -14.40 12.98
N ALA A 113 -0.92 -14.78 12.04
CA ALA A 113 -1.15 -16.19 11.77
C ALA A 113 0.20 -16.73 11.30
N GLU A 114 0.87 -17.49 12.18
CA GLU A 114 2.11 -18.20 11.88
C GLU A 114 1.96 -18.85 10.51
N SER A 115 2.89 -18.57 9.61
CA SER A 115 2.83 -19.12 8.28
C SER A 115 3.14 -20.62 8.36
N GLU A 116 2.35 -21.47 7.68
CA GLU A 116 2.72 -22.88 7.49
C GLU A 116 4.09 -23.01 6.78
N GLU A 117 4.55 -21.97 6.08
CA GLU A 117 5.90 -21.88 5.48
C GLU A 117 7.02 -21.82 6.55
N ASP A 118 6.83 -21.11 7.66
CA ASP A 118 7.80 -21.08 8.77
C ASP A 118 7.83 -22.41 9.54
N ILE A 119 6.69 -23.12 9.59
CA ILE A 119 6.61 -24.46 10.21
C ILE A 119 7.37 -25.48 9.34
N VAL A 120 7.30 -25.40 8.01
CA VAL A 120 8.03 -26.30 7.09
C VAL A 120 9.54 -26.02 7.12
N VAL A 121 9.96 -24.76 7.25
CA VAL A 121 11.38 -24.39 7.37
C VAL A 121 11.96 -24.75 8.76
N SER A 122 11.16 -24.61 9.82
CA SER A 122 11.56 -25.02 11.18
C SER A 122 11.59 -26.54 11.35
N SER A 123 10.62 -27.26 10.80
CA SER A 123 10.59 -28.74 10.84
C SER A 123 11.69 -29.39 9.99
N SER A 124 12.01 -28.82 8.81
CA SER A 124 13.12 -29.31 7.98
C SER A 124 14.51 -29.01 8.57
N SER A 125 14.67 -27.92 9.31
CA SER A 125 15.94 -27.59 10.00
C SER A 125 16.15 -28.39 11.29
N ILE A 126 15.08 -28.79 11.99
CA ILE A 126 15.14 -29.73 13.12
C ILE A 126 15.45 -31.16 12.66
N SER A 127 14.82 -31.63 11.57
CA SER A 127 15.08 -32.97 11.02
C SER A 127 16.53 -33.13 10.53
N ARG A 128 17.13 -32.06 9.99
CA ARG A 128 18.53 -32.07 9.52
C ARG A 128 19.56 -32.08 10.66
N ARG A 129 19.20 -31.71 11.90
CA ARG A 129 20.10 -31.81 13.08
C ARG A 129 20.14 -33.21 13.71
N ILE A 130 19.19 -34.08 13.41
CA ILE A 130 19.10 -35.42 14.03
C ILE A 130 19.93 -36.46 13.25
N GLU A 131 20.27 -36.21 11.99
CA GLU A 131 21.00 -37.14 11.11
C GLU A 131 22.53 -36.89 10.99
N GLU A 132 23.19 -36.32 12.01
CA GLU A 132 24.65 -36.46 12.12
C GLU A 132 25.00 -37.68 13.00
N PRO A 133 25.43 -38.82 12.42
CA PRO A 133 25.97 -39.90 13.21
C PRO A 133 27.39 -39.54 13.65
N SER A 134 27.52 -39.40 14.96
CA SER A 134 28.77 -39.43 15.69
C SER A 134 29.43 -40.81 15.52
N SER A 135 30.54 -40.86 14.78
CA SER A 135 31.54 -41.92 14.96
C SER A 135 32.89 -41.53 14.34
N SER A 136 33.66 -40.73 15.08
CA SER A 136 35.12 -40.76 15.01
C SER A 136 35.61 -42.05 15.66
N LEU A 137 36.31 -42.92 14.92
CA LEU A 137 37.39 -43.79 15.43
C LEU A 137 38.08 -44.45 14.22
N LEU A 138 39.35 -44.09 13.98
CA LEU A 138 40.25 -44.80 13.07
C LEU A 138 40.52 -46.22 13.58
N PRO A 139 40.90 -47.15 12.67
CA PRO A 139 42.28 -47.64 12.74
C PRO A 139 42.97 -47.75 11.37
N SER A 140 44.29 -47.57 11.40
CA SER A 140 45.25 -47.84 10.31
C SER A 140 45.90 -49.24 10.51
N PRO A 141 46.92 -49.65 9.73
CA PRO A 141 46.85 -50.13 8.33
C PRO A 141 47.48 -51.54 8.19
N LEU A 142 47.04 -52.41 7.26
CA LEU A 142 47.87 -53.55 6.81
C LEU A 142 47.31 -54.29 5.57
N GLY A 143 48.13 -54.35 4.51
CA GLY A 143 48.27 -55.52 3.63
C GLY A 143 47.55 -55.49 2.27
N GLY A 144 48.31 -55.36 1.17
CA GLY A 144 47.88 -55.87 -0.14
C GLY A 144 48.35 -55.13 -1.39
N SER A 145 49.56 -55.46 -1.84
CA SER A 145 50.14 -55.50 -3.20
C SER A 145 49.79 -54.49 -4.32
N ALA A 146 50.84 -54.24 -5.11
CA ALA A 146 50.95 -53.34 -6.23
C ALA A 146 50.31 -53.85 -7.54
N ASN A 147 50.12 -52.87 -8.43
CA ASN A 147 49.88 -52.94 -9.87
C ASN A 147 48.42 -53.18 -10.30
N ASP A 148 47.75 -52.14 -10.79
CA ASP A 148 47.55 -51.97 -12.23
C ASP A 148 46.94 -50.59 -12.55
N LEU A 149 47.25 -50.17 -13.77
CA LEU A 149 47.00 -48.87 -14.38
C LEU A 149 45.50 -48.60 -14.55
N ASP A 150 45.06 -47.36 -14.33
CA ASP A 150 44.25 -46.64 -15.34
C ASP A 150 44.20 -45.14 -15.02
N GLU A 151 45.02 -44.38 -15.74
CA GLU A 151 45.06 -42.92 -15.77
C GLU A 151 43.87 -42.36 -16.57
N LYS A 152 42.68 -42.93 -16.39
CA LYS A 152 41.48 -42.65 -17.21
C LYS A 152 40.20 -42.36 -16.43
N GLU A 153 40.31 -42.17 -15.12
CA GLU A 153 39.17 -41.79 -14.25
C GLU A 153 39.35 -40.43 -13.55
N LEU A 154 40.36 -39.63 -13.89
CA LEU A 154 40.53 -38.29 -13.28
C LEU A 154 39.66 -37.20 -13.96
N ASP A 155 39.23 -37.42 -15.21
CA ASP A 155 38.45 -36.43 -15.96
C ASP A 155 36.95 -36.30 -15.56
N PRO A 156 36.19 -37.37 -15.18
CA PRO A 156 34.79 -37.17 -14.81
C PRO A 156 34.61 -36.46 -13.45
N MET A 157 35.63 -36.44 -12.58
CA MET A 157 35.53 -35.83 -11.26
C MET A 157 35.75 -34.31 -11.25
N LEU A 158 36.46 -33.76 -12.24
CA LEU A 158 36.62 -32.31 -12.40
C LEU A 158 35.39 -31.66 -13.06
N GLN A 159 34.67 -32.39 -13.92
CA GLN A 159 33.49 -31.86 -14.60
C GLN A 159 32.25 -31.78 -13.70
N GLN A 160 32.14 -32.66 -12.70
CA GLN A 160 30.99 -32.67 -11.80
C GLN A 160 31.05 -31.54 -10.74
N ARG A 161 32.26 -31.02 -10.44
CA ARG A 161 32.47 -29.93 -9.46
C ARG A 161 32.11 -28.54 -9.99
N GLU A 162 32.02 -28.33 -11.31
CA GLU A 162 31.67 -27.03 -11.92
C GLU A 162 30.15 -26.78 -12.05
N THR A 163 29.34 -27.83 -11.94
CA THR A 163 27.87 -27.74 -12.09
C THR A 163 27.11 -27.01 -10.95
N PRO A 164 27.55 -26.98 -9.68
CA PRO A 164 26.82 -26.26 -8.62
C PRO A 164 26.94 -24.73 -8.73
N LEU A 165 28.06 -24.22 -9.25
CA LEU A 165 28.37 -22.78 -9.32
C LEU A 165 27.68 -22.08 -10.51
N THR A 166 27.45 -22.80 -11.61
CA THR A 166 26.77 -22.28 -12.81
C THR A 166 25.26 -22.18 -12.63
N VAL A 167 24.65 -23.11 -11.89
CA VAL A 167 23.23 -23.04 -11.50
C VAL A 167 22.99 -21.91 -10.49
N TYR A 168 23.88 -21.72 -9.52
CA TYR A 168 23.80 -20.62 -8.56
C TYR A 168 24.00 -19.23 -9.22
N SER A 169 24.94 -19.12 -10.16
CA SER A 169 25.19 -17.86 -10.90
C SER A 169 24.17 -17.54 -11.99
N SER A 170 23.48 -18.54 -12.57
CA SER A 170 22.32 -18.29 -13.45
C SER A 170 21.08 -17.91 -12.65
N SER A 171 20.84 -18.55 -11.51
CA SER A 171 19.77 -18.18 -10.59
C SER A 171 19.94 -16.75 -10.06
N SER A 172 21.17 -16.33 -9.75
CA SER A 172 21.45 -14.95 -9.30
C SER A 172 21.23 -13.91 -10.40
N LYS A 173 21.56 -14.20 -11.68
CA LYS A 173 21.30 -13.29 -12.81
C LYS A 173 19.81 -13.14 -13.12
N ILE A 174 19.05 -14.24 -13.08
CA ILE A 174 17.59 -14.21 -13.29
C ILE A 174 16.91 -13.46 -12.15
N MET A 175 17.32 -13.73 -10.91
CA MET A 175 16.80 -13.05 -9.72
C MET A 175 17.13 -11.54 -9.74
N GLN A 176 18.34 -11.17 -10.17
CA GLN A 176 18.73 -9.77 -10.35
C GLN A 176 17.97 -9.07 -11.48
N HIS A 177 17.67 -9.76 -12.59
CA HIS A 177 16.88 -9.19 -13.68
C HIS A 177 15.42 -8.97 -13.25
N GLN A 178 14.85 -9.93 -12.51
CA GLN A 178 13.50 -9.83 -11.95
C GLN A 178 13.39 -8.70 -10.92
N GLU A 179 14.39 -8.50 -10.07
CA GLU A 179 14.46 -7.40 -9.10
C GLU A 179 14.54 -6.03 -9.79
N ARG A 180 15.36 -5.91 -10.85
CA ARG A 180 15.43 -4.69 -11.67
C ARG A 180 14.11 -4.38 -12.36
N LEU A 181 13.43 -5.39 -12.91
CA LEU A 181 12.09 -5.25 -13.51
C LEU A 181 11.07 -4.80 -12.46
N ALA A 182 11.05 -5.42 -11.29
CA ALA A 182 10.15 -5.04 -10.20
C ALA A 182 10.38 -3.59 -9.74
N THR A 183 11.66 -3.20 -9.61
CA THR A 183 12.04 -1.83 -9.24
C THR A 183 11.61 -0.82 -10.32
N ALA A 184 11.84 -1.14 -11.60
CA ALA A 184 11.42 -0.30 -12.72
C ALA A 184 9.89 -0.13 -12.77
N LEU A 185 9.13 -1.22 -12.58
CA LEU A 185 7.67 -1.18 -12.50
C LEU A 185 7.18 -0.35 -11.30
N LEU A 186 7.86 -0.43 -10.16
CA LEU A 186 7.55 0.40 -8.99
C LEU A 186 7.78 1.88 -9.28
N VAL A 187 8.88 2.24 -9.92
CA VAL A 187 9.17 3.65 -10.29
C VAL A 187 8.09 4.18 -11.23
N ILE A 188 7.74 3.42 -12.27
CA ILE A 188 6.66 3.78 -13.20
C ILE A 188 5.34 3.94 -12.44
N PHE A 189 5.03 3.03 -11.52
CA PHE A 189 3.85 3.10 -10.67
C PHE A 189 3.81 4.37 -9.82
N VAL A 190 4.92 4.71 -9.15
CA VAL A 190 4.99 5.91 -8.29
C VAL A 190 4.79 7.18 -9.12
N ILE A 191 5.46 7.27 -10.27
CA ILE A 191 5.32 8.43 -11.16
C ILE A 191 3.86 8.54 -11.62
N GLY A 192 3.28 7.47 -12.18
CA GLY A 192 1.90 7.47 -12.65
C GLY A 192 0.91 7.86 -11.54
N LYS A 193 1.08 7.31 -10.34
CA LYS A 193 0.22 7.60 -9.19
C LYS A 193 0.25 9.08 -8.80
N VAL A 194 1.44 9.67 -8.74
CA VAL A 194 1.62 11.08 -8.38
C VAL A 194 0.93 11.98 -9.40
N PHE A 195 1.10 11.73 -10.70
CA PHE A 195 0.44 12.53 -11.74
C PHE A 195 -1.08 12.38 -11.69
N ALA A 196 -1.60 11.15 -11.53
CA ALA A 196 -3.03 10.90 -11.41
C ALA A 196 -3.66 11.65 -10.21
N ASP A 197 -3.04 11.58 -9.03
CA ASP A 197 -3.55 12.28 -7.83
C ASP A 197 -3.53 13.80 -7.99
N ASN A 198 -2.47 14.36 -8.59
CA ASN A 198 -2.42 15.79 -8.85
C ASN A 198 -3.44 16.24 -9.89
N GLY A 199 -3.67 15.42 -10.92
CA GLY A 199 -4.70 15.65 -11.94
C GLY A 199 -6.11 15.65 -11.36
N ASP A 200 -6.46 14.62 -10.58
CA ASP A 200 -7.77 14.49 -9.93
C ASP A 200 -8.08 15.66 -9.00
N VAL A 201 -7.11 16.03 -8.16
CA VAL A 201 -7.24 17.20 -7.27
C VAL A 201 -7.38 18.48 -8.09
N GLY A 202 -6.57 18.67 -9.13
CA GLY A 202 -6.63 19.85 -10.00
C GLY A 202 -7.98 20.03 -10.70
N ILE A 203 -8.52 18.95 -11.27
CA ILE A 203 -9.85 18.94 -11.91
C ILE A 203 -10.94 19.32 -10.90
N SER A 204 -10.85 18.79 -9.68
CA SER A 204 -11.82 19.08 -8.62
C SER A 204 -11.86 20.56 -8.21
N PHE A 205 -10.73 21.27 -8.26
CA PHE A 205 -10.68 22.73 -8.00
C PHE A 205 -11.23 23.57 -9.15
N ILE A 206 -11.00 23.14 -10.41
CA ILE A 206 -11.33 23.92 -11.61
C ILE A 206 -12.77 23.66 -12.07
N ALA A 207 -13.30 22.45 -11.88
CA ALA A 207 -14.59 22.05 -12.42
C ALA A 207 -15.79 22.90 -11.92
N PRO A 208 -15.94 23.21 -10.61
CA PRO A 208 -17.06 24.03 -10.14
C PRO A 208 -17.09 25.48 -10.71
N PRO A 209 -15.99 26.26 -10.67
CA PRO A 209 -15.99 27.60 -11.27
C PRO A 209 -16.14 27.56 -12.79
N TYR A 210 -15.54 26.58 -13.47
CA TYR A 210 -15.68 26.42 -14.92
C TYR A 210 -17.13 26.08 -15.33
N GLY A 211 -17.80 25.19 -14.60
CA GLY A 211 -19.22 24.89 -14.83
C GLY A 211 -20.12 26.13 -14.68
N SER A 212 -19.80 27.01 -13.72
CA SER A 212 -20.51 28.28 -13.55
C SER A 212 -20.30 29.24 -14.72
N GLN A 213 -19.10 29.25 -15.32
CA GLN A 213 -18.80 30.08 -16.51
C GLN A 213 -19.55 29.62 -17.76
N ILE A 214 -19.78 28.31 -17.90
CA ILE A 214 -20.58 27.72 -19.00
C ILE A 214 -22.09 27.94 -18.77
N GLY A 215 -22.49 28.45 -17.61
CA GLY A 215 -23.89 28.76 -17.28
C GLY A 215 -24.63 27.63 -16.56
N PHE A 216 -23.93 26.62 -16.02
CA PHE A 216 -24.59 25.63 -15.17
C PHE A 216 -25.04 26.23 -13.85
N SER A 217 -26.24 25.82 -13.42
CA SER A 217 -26.75 26.19 -12.11
C SER A 217 -25.94 25.50 -11.00
N ALA A 218 -25.85 26.14 -9.82
CA ALA A 218 -25.21 25.54 -8.66
C ALA A 218 -25.82 24.18 -8.28
N HIS A 219 -27.10 23.98 -8.55
CA HIS A 219 -27.78 22.71 -8.30
C HIS A 219 -27.25 21.58 -9.21
N THR A 220 -27.06 21.87 -10.49
CA THR A 220 -26.51 20.91 -11.47
C THR A 220 -25.10 20.49 -11.11
N THR A 221 -24.24 21.44 -10.74
CA THR A 221 -22.85 21.17 -10.32
C THR A 221 -22.81 20.33 -9.05
N ASN A 222 -23.65 20.64 -8.06
CA ASN A 222 -23.73 19.86 -6.81
C ASN A 222 -24.23 18.43 -7.07
N MET A 223 -25.22 18.25 -7.97
CA MET A 223 -25.71 16.93 -8.35
C MET A 223 -24.64 16.11 -9.07
N ALA A 224 -23.84 16.74 -9.95
CA ALA A 224 -22.75 16.08 -10.64
C ALA A 224 -21.66 15.56 -9.67
N ILE A 225 -21.27 16.38 -8.69
CA ILE A 225 -20.31 15.98 -7.64
C ILE A 225 -20.87 14.81 -6.81
N ALA A 226 -22.16 14.84 -6.47
CA ALA A 226 -22.80 13.75 -5.74
C ALA A 226 -22.83 12.45 -6.55
N VAL A 227 -23.16 12.51 -7.84
CA VAL A 227 -23.14 11.34 -8.75
C VAL A 227 -21.72 10.79 -8.89
N ALA A 228 -20.71 11.66 -9.05
CA ALA A 228 -19.32 11.25 -9.11
C ALA A 228 -18.90 10.48 -7.84
N GLY A 229 -19.31 10.96 -6.66
CA GLY A 229 -19.07 10.26 -5.40
C GLY A 229 -19.75 8.88 -5.30
N ILE A 230 -20.97 8.72 -5.83
CA ILE A 230 -21.64 7.40 -5.90
C ILE A 230 -20.88 6.45 -6.81
N VAL A 231 -20.48 6.93 -7.99
CA VAL A 231 -19.75 6.12 -8.97
C VAL A 231 -18.39 5.70 -8.42
N ASP A 232 -17.67 6.61 -7.77
CA ASP A 232 -16.40 6.31 -7.10
C ASP A 232 -16.58 5.28 -5.98
N LEU A 233 -17.60 5.45 -5.13
CA LEU A 233 -17.92 4.49 -4.07
C LEU A 233 -18.18 3.08 -4.62
N LEU A 234 -19.06 2.96 -5.62
CA LEU A 234 -19.41 1.68 -6.23
C LEU A 234 -18.20 1.05 -6.92
N SER A 235 -17.38 1.86 -7.59
CA SER A 235 -16.17 1.40 -8.25
C SER A 235 -15.18 0.82 -7.24
N ARG A 236 -14.93 1.50 -6.10
CA ARG A 236 -14.03 1.02 -5.04
C ARG A 236 -14.46 -0.33 -4.48
N LEU A 237 -15.76 -0.52 -4.26
CA LEU A 237 -16.30 -1.78 -3.76
C LEU A 237 -16.24 -2.90 -4.82
N PHE A 238 -16.61 -2.59 -6.06
CA PHE A 238 -16.61 -3.54 -7.16
C PHE A 238 -15.18 -4.02 -7.50
N PHE A 239 -14.24 -3.10 -7.69
CA PHE A 239 -12.84 -3.45 -7.99
C PHE A 239 -12.13 -4.07 -6.78
N GLY A 240 -12.45 -3.64 -5.56
CA GLY A 240 -11.97 -4.30 -4.34
C GLY A 240 -12.39 -5.77 -4.29
N TRP A 241 -13.66 -6.05 -4.56
CA TRP A 241 -14.16 -7.43 -4.65
C TRP A 241 -13.58 -8.22 -5.83
N LEU A 242 -13.45 -7.59 -6.99
CA LEU A 242 -12.95 -8.23 -8.21
C LEU A 242 -11.49 -8.68 -8.05
N THR A 243 -10.66 -7.84 -7.43
CA THR A 243 -9.22 -8.14 -7.20
C THR A 243 -8.97 -9.24 -6.16
N ASP A 244 -9.98 -9.58 -5.35
CA ASP A 244 -9.95 -10.69 -4.41
C ASP A 244 -10.39 -12.03 -5.01
N ARG A 245 -10.89 -12.05 -6.25
CA ARG A 245 -11.22 -13.32 -6.93
C ARG A 245 -9.95 -14.15 -7.19
N PRO A 246 -10.03 -15.49 -7.07
CA PRO A 246 -8.86 -16.38 -7.24
C PRO A 246 -8.20 -16.25 -8.61
N MET A 247 -8.98 -15.92 -9.66
CA MET A 247 -8.49 -15.66 -11.01
C MET A 247 -7.52 -14.47 -11.10
N CYS A 248 -7.64 -13.50 -10.19
CA CYS A 248 -6.82 -12.29 -10.18
C CYS A 248 -5.61 -12.38 -9.25
N ARG A 249 -5.53 -13.37 -8.35
CA ARG A 249 -4.56 -13.43 -7.24
C ARG A 249 -3.09 -13.48 -7.69
N GLY A 250 -2.80 -14.15 -8.81
CA GLY A 250 -1.46 -14.20 -9.44
C GLY A 250 -1.20 -13.13 -10.50
N ARG A 251 -2.24 -12.36 -10.91
CA ARG A 251 -2.17 -11.34 -11.96
C ARG A 251 -2.42 -9.92 -11.43
N ARG A 252 -2.46 -9.73 -10.11
CA ARG A 252 -2.75 -8.44 -9.47
C ARG A 252 -1.87 -7.31 -10.01
N GLY A 253 -0.56 -7.57 -10.19
CA GLY A 253 0.37 -6.59 -10.73
C GLY A 253 0.07 -6.16 -12.17
N THR A 254 -0.37 -7.08 -13.04
CA THR A 254 -0.72 -6.74 -14.43
C THR A 254 -2.07 -6.05 -14.53
N PHE A 255 -3.03 -6.42 -13.68
CA PHE A 255 -4.31 -5.73 -13.58
C PHE A 255 -4.14 -4.30 -13.08
N LEU A 256 -3.32 -4.09 -12.04
CA LEU A 256 -2.96 -2.77 -11.55
C LEU A 256 -2.23 -1.95 -12.62
N ALA A 257 -1.22 -2.52 -13.28
CA ALA A 257 -0.51 -1.82 -14.36
C ALA A 257 -1.45 -1.41 -15.50
N PHE A 258 -2.44 -2.25 -15.84
CA PHE A 258 -3.45 -1.91 -16.85
C PHE A 258 -4.38 -0.78 -16.39
N THR A 259 -4.90 -0.82 -15.15
CA THR A 259 -5.74 0.27 -14.63
C THR A 259 -4.99 1.61 -14.64
N TRP A 260 -3.70 1.62 -14.27
CA TRP A 260 -2.88 2.82 -14.27
C TRP A 260 -2.49 3.30 -15.67
N LEU A 261 -2.30 2.40 -16.63
CA LEU A 261 -2.10 2.78 -18.04
C LEU A 261 -3.34 3.46 -18.61
N VAL A 262 -4.54 2.98 -18.26
CA VAL A 262 -5.80 3.60 -18.67
C VAL A 262 -5.97 4.96 -17.99
N GLU A 263 -5.70 5.05 -16.69
CA GLU A 263 -5.82 6.31 -15.93
C GLU A 263 -4.81 7.37 -16.38
N GLY A 264 -3.56 6.97 -16.64
CA GLY A 264 -2.51 7.85 -17.17
C GLY A 264 -2.66 8.23 -18.64
N ALA A 265 -3.50 7.54 -19.42
CA ALA A 265 -3.83 7.92 -20.80
C ALA A 265 -5.04 8.88 -20.88
N VAL A 266 -5.81 8.99 -19.79
CA VAL A 266 -7.00 9.86 -19.70
C VAL A 266 -6.69 11.19 -19.01
N ALA A 267 -5.61 11.25 -18.22
CA ALA A 267 -5.05 12.48 -17.64
C ALA A 267 -4.22 13.28 -18.66
#